data_AF-A0A2A8BEB5-F1
#
_entry.id   AF-A0A2A8BEB5-F1
#
_cell.length_a   1.000
_cell.length_b   1.000
_cell.length_c   1.000
_cell.angle_alpha   90.00
_cell.angle_beta   90.00
_cell.angle_gamma   90.00
#
_symmetry.space_group_name_H-M   'P 1'
#
loop_
_entity.id
_entity.type
_entity.pdbx_description
1 polymer ?
#
loop_
_entity_poly.entity_id
_entity_poly.type
_entity_poly.pdbx_seq_one_letter_code
_entity_poly.pdbx_strand_id
1 'polypeptide(L)'
;MNTDKLINKILLSSDQELVSFIDQNYICKNFDDFSEIKKKEESLFKLDEDVLNHALFRLESLEEIYDTSKGSSSGFNLMGIVIGFMLKDYMSIFIEPSSYPKLYLFGQIIVFALVSYGLISILRILNSSSENKSKIIYFKKLLDYVLKEKQKNRK
;
A
#
# COMPACT_ATOMS: atom_id res chain seq x y z
N MET A 1 -15.13 16.00 15.48
CA MET A 1 -13.76 15.76 15.99
C MET A 1 -13.11 17.12 16.26
N ASN A 2 -12.34 17.26 17.35
CA ASN A 2 -11.61 18.52 17.60
C ASN A 2 -10.55 18.74 16.51
N THR A 3 -10.33 20.00 16.11
CA THR A 3 -9.35 20.42 15.10
C THR A 3 -7.94 19.97 15.49
N ASP A 4 -7.53 20.12 16.75
CA ASP A 4 -6.19 19.69 17.21
C ASP A 4 -6.00 18.18 17.08
N LYS A 5 -7.06 17.41 17.36
CA LYS A 5 -7.04 15.95 17.23
C LYS A 5 -6.95 15.52 15.76
N LEU A 6 -7.58 16.28 14.86
CA LEU A 6 -7.49 16.09 13.42
C LEU A 6 -6.07 16.41 12.90
N ILE A 7 -5.49 17.53 13.34
CA ILE A 7 -4.11 17.91 13.01
C ILE A 7 -3.13 16.84 13.47
N ASN A 8 -3.23 16.39 14.73
CA ASN A 8 -2.37 15.35 15.26
C ASN A 8 -2.51 14.04 14.48
N LYS A 9 -3.72 13.66 14.07
CA LYS A 9 -3.93 12.46 13.26
C LYS A 9 -3.34 12.58 11.87
N ILE A 10 -3.46 13.74 11.21
CA ILE A 10 -2.95 13.94 9.85
C ILE A 10 -1.42 14.11 9.84
N LEU A 11 -0.87 14.92 10.74
CA LEU A 11 0.52 15.34 10.69
C LEU A 11 1.45 14.55 11.60
N LEU A 12 0.99 14.05 12.74
CA LEU A 12 1.88 13.49 13.78
C LEU A 12 1.67 12.00 14.07
N SER A 13 0.58 11.39 13.60
CA SER A 13 0.36 9.95 13.79
C SER A 13 1.37 9.12 12.98
N SER A 14 1.51 7.83 13.29
CA SER A 14 2.29 6.91 12.46
C SER A 14 1.63 6.72 11.07
N ASP A 15 2.40 6.30 10.07
CA ASP A 15 1.88 6.15 8.70
C ASP A 15 0.74 5.12 8.63
N GLN A 16 0.86 4.02 9.37
CA GLN A 16 -0.20 3.01 9.48
C GLN A 16 -1.46 3.56 10.14
N GLU A 17 -1.31 4.38 11.18
CA GLU A 17 -2.45 5.05 11.82
C GLU A 17 -3.10 6.07 10.90
N LEU A 18 -2.32 6.83 10.13
CA LEU A 18 -2.81 7.79 9.17
C LEU A 18 -3.63 7.09 8.07
N VAL A 19 -3.08 6.01 7.49
CA VAL A 19 -3.79 5.23 6.46
C VAL A 19 -5.08 4.63 7.02
N SER A 20 -5.04 4.06 8.23
CA SER A 20 -6.25 3.51 8.87
C SER A 20 -7.28 4.60 9.17
N PHE A 21 -6.82 5.76 9.61
CA PHE A 21 -7.67 6.92 9.86
C PHE A 21 -8.35 7.40 8.57
N ILE A 22 -7.61 7.51 7.47
CA ILE A 22 -8.12 7.86 6.14
C ILE A 22 -9.20 6.85 5.70
N ASP A 23 -8.89 5.56 5.79
CA ASP A 23 -9.78 4.49 5.37
C ASP A 23 -11.13 4.56 6.09
N GLN A 24 -11.09 4.69 7.42
CA GLN A 24 -12.28 4.72 8.27
C GLN A 24 -13.11 6.01 8.12
N ASN A 25 -12.49 7.15 7.78
CA ASN A 25 -13.14 8.46 7.90
C ASN A 25 -13.34 9.20 6.57
N TYR A 26 -12.74 8.75 5.47
CA TYR A 26 -12.74 9.49 4.21
C TYR A 26 -12.92 8.61 2.97
N ILE A 27 -12.85 7.27 3.06
CA ILE A 27 -13.04 6.39 1.91
C ILE A 27 -14.50 5.94 1.80
N CYS A 28 -15.10 6.13 0.61
CA CYS A 28 -16.51 5.89 0.30
C CYS A 28 -17.06 4.50 0.65
N LYS A 29 -16.20 3.48 0.79
CA LYS A 29 -16.63 2.12 1.17
C LYS A 29 -17.35 2.07 2.54
N ASN A 30 -17.18 3.11 3.35
CA ASN A 30 -17.71 3.20 4.71
C ASN A 30 -18.85 4.23 4.86
N PHE A 31 -19.39 4.76 3.75
CA PHE A 31 -20.42 5.80 3.76
C PHE A 31 -21.67 5.36 2.99
N ASP A 32 -22.81 5.39 3.67
CA ASP A 32 -24.12 5.10 3.06
C ASP A 32 -24.78 6.37 2.48
N ASP A 33 -24.29 7.56 2.82
CA ASP A 33 -24.87 8.85 2.43
C ASP A 33 -23.78 9.91 2.10
N PHE A 34 -24.01 10.66 1.03
CA PHE A 34 -23.19 11.80 0.61
C PHE A 34 -23.12 12.90 1.69
N SER A 35 -24.16 13.04 2.52
CA SER A 35 -24.16 14.03 3.60
C SER A 35 -23.06 13.80 4.64
N GLU A 36 -22.65 12.55 4.85
CA GLU A 36 -21.57 12.20 5.78
C GLU A 36 -20.19 12.60 5.24
N ILE A 37 -19.99 12.39 3.93
CA ILE A 37 -18.79 12.84 3.21
C ILE A 37 -18.64 14.36 3.37
N LYS A 38 -19.72 15.10 3.13
CA LYS A 38 -19.72 16.56 3.24
C LYS A 38 -19.39 17.06 4.66
N LYS A 39 -19.92 16.42 5.71
CA LYS A 39 -19.58 16.76 7.10
C LYS A 39 -18.10 16.53 7.41
N LYS A 40 -17.50 15.47 6.86
CA LYS A 40 -16.07 15.18 7.03
C LYS A 40 -15.21 16.18 6.25
N GLU A 41 -15.65 16.56 5.06
CA GLU A 41 -15.03 17.62 4.25
C GLU A 41 -15.05 18.98 4.98
N GLU A 42 -16.18 19.37 5.57
CA GLU A 42 -16.29 20.59 6.39
C GLU A 42 -15.31 20.60 7.57
N SER A 43 -14.97 19.44 8.13
CA SER A 43 -13.95 19.35 9.18
C SER A 43 -12.54 19.64 8.67
N LEU A 44 -12.24 19.32 7.40
CA LEU A 44 -10.98 19.64 6.75
C LEU A 44 -10.89 21.13 6.40
N PHE A 45 -11.99 21.77 6.01
CA PHE A 45 -12.02 23.22 5.74
C PHE A 45 -11.63 24.08 6.95
N LYS A 46 -11.80 23.56 8.18
CA LYS A 46 -11.39 24.21 9.42
C LYS A 46 -9.88 24.23 9.63
N LEU A 47 -9.11 23.44 8.89
CA LEU A 47 -7.65 23.37 8.99
C LEU A 47 -7.01 24.59 8.31
N ASP A 48 -5.96 25.14 8.92
CA ASP A 48 -5.18 26.24 8.33
C ASP A 48 -4.45 25.81 7.06
N GLU A 49 -4.16 26.78 6.19
CA GLU A 49 -3.48 26.51 4.91
C GLU A 49 -2.10 25.88 5.12
N ASP A 50 -1.35 26.31 6.14
CA ASP A 50 -0.05 25.73 6.46
C ASP A 50 -0.16 24.26 6.86
N VAL A 51 -1.18 23.91 7.64
CA VAL A 51 -1.47 22.52 8.02
C VAL A 51 -1.81 21.68 6.79
N LEU A 52 -2.64 22.22 5.89
CA LEU A 52 -3.01 21.54 4.65
C LEU A 52 -1.78 21.31 3.75
N ASN A 53 -0.91 22.32 3.60
CA ASN A 53 0.32 22.20 2.83
C ASN A 53 1.28 21.15 3.42
N HIS A 54 1.50 21.19 4.74
CA HIS A 54 2.33 20.18 5.41
C HIS A 54 1.74 18.77 5.29
N ALA A 55 0.41 18.64 5.36
CA ALA A 55 -0.26 17.36 5.16
C ALA A 55 -0.08 16.84 3.72
N LEU A 56 -0.19 17.72 2.72
CA LEU A 56 0.05 17.36 1.32
C LEU A 56 1.49 16.88 1.08
N PHE A 57 2.49 17.57 1.63
CA PHE A 57 3.89 17.13 1.54
C PHE A 57 4.10 15.75 2.17
N ARG A 58 3.52 15.53 3.35
CA ARG A 58 3.59 14.22 4.02
C ARG A 58 2.95 13.12 3.17
N LEU A 59 1.76 13.37 2.62
CA LEU A 59 1.05 12.39 1.78
C LEU A 59 1.78 12.11 0.47
N GLU A 60 2.46 13.11 -0.11
CA GLU A 60 3.29 12.91 -1.30
C GLU A 60 4.52 12.03 -1.02
N SER A 61 5.18 12.22 0.13
CA SER A 61 6.24 11.33 0.56
C SER A 61 5.72 9.89 0.77
N LEU A 62 4.54 9.73 1.37
CA LEU A 62 3.95 8.40 1.55
C LEU A 62 3.51 7.75 0.23
N GLU A 63 2.97 8.52 -0.70
CA GLU A 63 2.65 8.06 -2.05
C GLU A 63 3.88 7.46 -2.74
N GLU A 64 5.05 8.08 -2.56
CA GLU A 64 6.32 7.57 -3.08
C GLU A 64 6.81 6.32 -2.34
N ILE A 65 6.68 6.26 -1.01
CA ILE A 65 7.06 5.09 -0.21
C ILE A 65 6.22 3.86 -0.60
N TYR A 66 4.92 4.04 -0.81
CA TYR A 66 4.03 2.95 -1.21
C TYR A 66 4.09 2.64 -2.71
N ASP A 67 4.89 3.38 -3.49
CA ASP A 67 5.15 3.10 -4.90
C ASP A 67 6.15 1.96 -5.07
N THR A 68 5.65 0.74 -4.86
CA THR A 68 6.43 -0.49 -4.99
C THR A 68 6.99 -0.72 -6.38
N SER A 69 6.52 0.00 -7.41
CA SER A 69 7.01 -0.15 -8.79
C SER A 69 8.48 0.27 -8.94
N LYS A 70 8.92 1.30 -8.21
CA LYS A 70 10.24 1.95 -8.40
C LYS A 70 11.44 1.11 -7.95
N GLY A 71 11.29 0.28 -6.92
CA GLY A 71 12.36 -0.61 -6.43
C GLY A 71 12.34 -2.03 -7.00
N SER A 72 11.33 -2.35 -7.80
CA SER A 72 10.97 -3.75 -8.04
C SER A 72 11.62 -4.39 -9.26
N SER A 73 12.04 -3.61 -10.26
CA SER A 73 12.52 -4.14 -11.54
C SER A 73 13.80 -4.98 -11.40
N SER A 74 14.77 -4.54 -10.59
CA SER A 74 16.00 -5.29 -10.35
C SER A 74 15.80 -6.47 -9.38
N GLY A 75 14.94 -6.32 -8.37
CA GLY A 75 14.67 -7.37 -7.39
C GLY A 75 13.90 -8.56 -7.96
N PHE A 76 12.94 -8.32 -8.86
CA PHE A 76 12.16 -9.39 -9.47
C PHE A 76 12.98 -10.27 -10.42
N ASN A 77 13.97 -9.70 -11.12
CA ASN A 77 14.85 -10.48 -12.00
C ASN A 77 15.71 -11.47 -11.20
N LEU A 78 16.32 -11.02 -10.10
CA LEU A 78 17.07 -11.91 -9.19
C LEU A 78 16.17 -12.98 -8.57
N MET A 79 14.96 -12.59 -8.16
CA MET A 79 13.97 -13.54 -7.63
C MET A 79 13.58 -14.59 -8.67
N GLY A 80 13.41 -14.21 -9.94
CA GLY A 80 13.12 -15.12 -11.04
C GLY A 80 14.23 -16.15 -11.26
N ILE A 81 15.49 -15.73 -11.19
CA ILE A 81 16.67 -16.63 -11.29
C ILE A 81 16.65 -17.64 -10.13
N VAL A 82 16.43 -17.18 -8.90
CA VAL A 82 16.38 -18.04 -7.70
C VAL A 82 15.22 -19.03 -7.79
N ILE A 83 14.04 -18.57 -8.21
CA ILE A 83 12.86 -19.44 -8.40
C ILE A 83 13.12 -20.48 -9.48
N GLY A 84 13.71 -20.08 -10.62
CA GLY A 84 14.08 -21.00 -11.69
C GLY A 84 15.02 -22.09 -11.21
N PHE A 85 16.05 -21.73 -10.45
CA PHE A 85 16.95 -22.69 -9.82
C PHE A 85 16.22 -23.63 -8.85
N MET A 86 15.39 -23.09 -7.95
CA MET A 86 14.62 -23.87 -6.98
C MET A 86 13.70 -24.89 -7.67
N LEU A 87 13.01 -24.47 -8.74
CA LEU A 87 12.04 -25.31 -9.43
C LEU A 87 12.65 -26.30 -10.42
N LYS A 88 13.89 -26.10 -10.86
CA LYS A 88 14.52 -26.93 -11.90
C LYS A 88 15.65 -27.79 -11.36
N ASP A 89 16.55 -27.20 -10.59
CA ASP A 89 17.86 -27.77 -10.29
C ASP A 89 18.03 -28.11 -8.79
N TYR A 90 17.20 -27.56 -7.89
CA TYR A 90 17.38 -27.80 -6.44
C TYR A 90 17.18 -29.26 -6.03
N MET A 91 16.15 -29.93 -6.56
CA MET A 91 15.87 -31.32 -6.18
C MET A 91 16.89 -32.31 -6.74
N SER A 92 17.48 -32.02 -7.91
CA SER A 92 18.48 -32.88 -8.55
C SER A 92 19.84 -32.85 -7.82
N ILE A 93 20.08 -31.89 -6.92
CA ILE A 93 21.23 -31.87 -6.01
C ILE A 93 21.15 -33.00 -4.97
N PHE A 94 19.93 -33.31 -4.51
CA PHE A 94 19.71 -34.26 -3.43
C PHE A 94 19.20 -35.62 -3.91
N ILE A 95 18.51 -35.65 -5.04
CA ILE A 95 17.86 -36.85 -5.56
C ILE A 95 18.25 -37.02 -7.02
N GLU A 96 18.94 -38.11 -7.31
CA GLU A 96 19.23 -38.48 -8.68
C GLU A 96 17.94 -38.92 -9.40
N PRO A 97 17.48 -38.20 -10.46
CA PRO A 97 16.18 -38.45 -11.07
C PRO A 97 16.06 -39.82 -11.74
N SER A 98 17.17 -40.34 -12.28
CA SER A 98 17.27 -41.66 -12.91
C SER A 98 17.09 -42.80 -11.91
N SER A 99 17.69 -42.67 -10.73
CA SER A 99 17.70 -43.69 -9.69
C SER A 99 16.42 -43.67 -8.84
N TYR A 100 15.86 -42.48 -8.58
CA TYR A 100 14.69 -42.31 -7.70
C TYR A 100 13.62 -41.37 -8.28
N PRO A 101 13.00 -41.71 -9.41
CA PRO A 101 12.10 -40.80 -10.15
C PRO A 101 10.84 -40.39 -9.38
N LYS A 102 10.24 -41.31 -8.60
CA LYS A 102 9.05 -41.01 -7.79
C LYS A 102 9.35 -40.05 -6.64
N LEU A 103 10.50 -40.23 -5.98
CA LEU A 103 10.93 -39.38 -4.87
C LEU A 103 11.30 -37.98 -5.38
N TYR A 104 11.98 -37.91 -6.54
CA TYR A 104 12.27 -36.65 -7.24
C TYR A 104 11.00 -35.87 -7.55
N LEU A 105 10.00 -36.52 -8.16
CA LEU A 105 8.73 -35.87 -8.53
C LEU A 105 7.97 -35.37 -7.29
N PHE A 106 7.93 -36.18 -6.22
CA PHE A 106 7.31 -35.77 -4.95
C PHE A 106 8.03 -34.56 -4.32
N GLY A 107 9.37 -34.56 -4.32
CA GLY A 107 10.16 -33.42 -3.87
C GLY A 107 9.94 -32.17 -4.71
N GLN A 108 9.82 -32.32 -6.04
CA GLN A 108 9.52 -31.20 -6.94
C GLN A 108 8.18 -30.54 -6.59
N ILE A 109 7.16 -31.34 -6.26
CA ILE A 109 5.84 -30.84 -5.85
C ILE A 109 5.94 -30.06 -4.54
N ILE A 110 6.72 -30.54 -3.56
CA ILE A 110 6.94 -29.83 -2.29
C ILE A 110 7.63 -28.48 -2.52
N VAL A 111 8.71 -28.48 -3.32
CA VAL A 111 9.44 -27.23 -3.63
C VAL A 111 8.54 -26.26 -4.38
N PHE A 112 7.74 -26.75 -5.33
CA PHE A 112 6.75 -25.93 -6.02
C PHE A 112 5.72 -25.30 -5.07
N ALA A 113 5.21 -26.07 -4.11
CA ALA A 113 4.27 -25.56 -3.11
C ALA A 113 4.91 -24.47 -2.23
N LEU A 114 6.16 -24.65 -1.79
CA LEU A 114 6.89 -23.66 -0.99
C LEU A 114 7.15 -22.36 -1.77
N VAL A 115 7.62 -22.47 -3.01
CA VAL A 115 7.83 -21.32 -3.89
C VAL A 115 6.52 -20.57 -4.13
N SER A 116 5.44 -21.30 -4.42
CA SER A 116 4.11 -20.72 -4.65
C SER A 116 3.59 -20.00 -3.41
N TYR A 117 3.77 -20.58 -2.22
CA TYR A 117 3.41 -19.95 -0.96
C TYR A 117 4.18 -18.64 -0.69
N GLY A 118 5.49 -18.64 -0.98
CA GLY A 118 6.33 -17.44 -0.89
C GLY A 118 5.85 -16.34 -1.85
N LEU A 119 5.57 -16.70 -3.11
CA LEU A 119 5.05 -15.76 -4.11
C LEU A 119 3.69 -15.16 -3.70
N ILE A 120 2.76 -15.98 -3.19
CA ILE A 120 1.47 -15.50 -2.68
C ILE A 120 1.67 -14.47 -1.57
N SER A 121 2.63 -14.72 -0.67
CA SER A 121 2.92 -13.80 0.44
C SER A 121 3.47 -12.46 -0.07
N ILE A 122 4.39 -12.48 -1.03
CA ILE A 122 4.92 -11.27 -1.68
C ILE A 122 3.80 -10.50 -2.40
N LEU A 123 2.95 -11.20 -3.17
CA LEU A 123 1.83 -10.59 -3.87
C LEU A 123 0.83 -9.92 -2.91
N ARG A 124 0.57 -10.52 -1.75
CA ARG A 124 -0.28 -9.90 -0.71
C ARG A 124 0.31 -8.60 -0.18
N ILE A 125 1.61 -8.55 0.06
CA ILE A 125 2.30 -7.33 0.53
C ILE A 125 2.23 -6.25 -0.54
N LEU A 126 2.50 -6.58 -1.80
CA LEU A 126 2.40 -5.65 -2.93
C LEU A 126 0.99 -5.11 -3.09
N ASN A 127 -0.02 -5.99 -2.98
CA ASN A 127 -1.43 -5.60 -3.06
C ASN A 127 -1.81 -4.64 -1.91
N SER A 128 -1.40 -4.94 -0.67
CA SER A 128 -1.64 -4.06 0.47
C SER A 128 -0.97 -2.69 0.30
N SER A 129 0.26 -2.66 -0.20
CA SER A 129 0.95 -1.41 -0.52
C SER A 129 0.22 -0.60 -1.59
N SER A 130 -0.25 -1.27 -2.65
CA SER A 130 -1.04 -0.62 -3.71
C SER A 130 -2.37 -0.07 -3.18
N GLU A 131 -3.03 -0.79 -2.27
CA GLU A 131 -4.26 -0.33 -1.64
C GLU A 131 -4.03 0.92 -0.77
N ASN A 132 -2.95 0.91 0.02
CA ASN A 132 -2.55 2.06 0.84
C ASN A 132 -2.21 3.27 -0.04
N LYS A 133 -1.47 3.06 -1.14
CA LYS A 133 -1.18 4.12 -2.14
C LYS A 133 -2.48 4.75 -2.66
N SER A 134 -3.47 3.93 -3.01
CA SER A 134 -4.77 4.42 -3.50
C SER A 134 -5.49 5.28 -2.45
N LYS A 135 -5.52 4.84 -1.18
CA LYS A 135 -6.13 5.59 -0.06
C LYS A 135 -5.45 6.95 0.14
N ILE A 136 -4.13 6.99 0.08
CA ILE A 136 -3.33 8.22 0.21
C ILE A 136 -3.59 9.16 -0.95
N ILE A 137 -3.59 8.68 -2.20
CA ILE A 137 -3.86 9.51 -3.39
C ILE A 137 -5.25 10.15 -3.29
N TYR A 138 -6.25 9.38 -2.88
CA TYR A 138 -7.61 9.90 -2.72
C TYR A 138 -7.64 11.03 -1.69
N PHE A 139 -7.07 10.80 -0.50
CA PHE A 139 -7.05 11.81 0.55
C PHE A 139 -6.21 13.05 0.18
N LYS A 140 -5.09 12.87 -0.52
CA LYS A 140 -4.28 13.97 -1.09
C LYS A 140 -5.11 14.85 -2.02
N LYS A 141 -5.86 14.24 -2.95
CA LYS A 141 -6.77 14.97 -3.86
C LYS A 141 -7.88 15.71 -3.11
N LEU A 142 -8.40 15.13 -2.03
CA LEU A 142 -9.39 15.79 -1.19
C LEU A 142 -8.81 17.03 -0.49
N LEU A 143 -7.61 16.94 0.08
CA LEU A 143 -6.94 18.09 0.70
C LEU A 143 -6.60 19.18 -0.33
N ASP A 144 -6.15 18.80 -1.53
CA ASP A 144 -5.87 19.74 -2.62
C ASP A 144 -7.14 20.48 -3.07
N TYR A 145 -8.28 19.78 -3.15
CA TYR A 145 -9.58 20.41 -3.40
C TYR A 145 -9.96 21.41 -2.30
N VAL A 146 -9.85 21.02 -1.03
CA VAL A 146 -10.15 21.88 0.13
C VAL A 146 -9.27 23.14 0.12
N LEU A 147 -7.97 22.98 -0.16
CA LEU A 147 -7.03 24.10 -0.25
C LEU A 147 -7.40 25.06 -1.38
N LYS A 148 -7.72 24.54 -2.58
CA LYS A 148 -8.13 25.35 -3.75
C LYS A 148 -9.41 26.14 -3.49
N GLU A 149 -10.43 25.51 -2.92
CA GLU A 149 -11.69 26.19 -2.60
C GLU A 149 -11.50 27.25 -1.50
N LYS A 150 -10.63 26.99 -0.52
CA LYS A 150 -10.30 27.97 0.53
C LYS A 150 -9.60 29.22 -0.04
N GLN A 151 -8.67 29.03 -0.99
CA GLN A 151 -8.01 30.13 -1.68
C GLN A 151 -8.97 30.91 -2.59
N LYS A 152 -9.92 30.23 -3.22
CA LYS A 152 -10.94 30.85 -4.09
C LYS A 152 -11.91 31.73 -3.30
N ASN A 153 -12.33 31.30 -2.11
CA ASN A 153 -13.22 32.07 -1.23
C ASN A 153 -12.53 33.26 -0.53
N ARG A 154 -11.21 33.39 -0.65
CA ARG A 154 -10.42 34.54 -0.16
C ARG A 154 -10.25 35.64 -1.21
N LYS A 155 -10.54 35.37 -2.49
CA LYS A 155 -10.53 36.35 -3.58
C LYS A 155 -11.91 36.96 -3.76
#